data_AF-A0A7C1F2Q7-F1
#
_entry.id   AF-A0A7C1F2Q7-F1
#
_cell.length_a   1.000
_cell.length_b   1.000
_cell.length_c   1.000
_cell.angle_alpha   90.00
_cell.angle_beta   90.00
_cell.angle_gamma   90.00
#
_symmetry.space_group_name_H-M   'P 1'
#
loop_
_entity.id
_entity.type
_entity.pdbx_description
1 polymer ?
#
loop_
_entity_poly.entity_id
_entity_poly.type
_entity_poly.pdbx_seq_one_letter_code
_entity_poly.pdbx_strand_id
1 'polypeptide(L)'
;MSKMFGDRFATRAAKYPAALMISPKLLHMPVLIQRYDDPFLPFSKAIIGATRDLVCAYLFDFAAYFSIGAAGVIAMERAIAYVIGAGDDRPLVILHVPIASNAYVPAVSETALAVDAVTVSDAEFASVYDAALNGGVFIMNDMKAGKGRFDIQGRRLEYPFGGQIIEVSVLGDEAVYADQRDTFPDGVRAFVQNAVWGTDKKAPTS
;
A
#
# COMPACT_ATOMS: atom_id res chain seq x y z
N MET A 1 -7.08 -21.53 9.63
CA MET A 1 -8.06 -20.99 8.65
C MET A 1 -7.53 -19.65 8.18
N SER A 2 -7.26 -19.50 6.88
CA SER A 2 -6.93 -18.17 6.33
C SER A 2 -8.14 -17.26 6.55
N LYS A 3 -7.97 -16.12 7.23
CA LYS A 3 -9.04 -15.12 7.39
C LYS A 3 -9.32 -14.51 6.02
N MET A 4 -10.60 -14.36 5.66
CA MET A 4 -10.99 -13.71 4.40
C MET A 4 -10.47 -12.26 4.38
N PHE A 5 -10.19 -11.72 3.20
CA PHE A 5 -9.61 -10.38 3.04
C PHE A 5 -10.35 -9.30 3.85
N GLY A 6 -11.69 -9.30 3.81
CA GLY A 6 -12.52 -8.34 4.53
C GLY A 6 -12.28 -8.34 6.04
N ASP A 7 -12.14 -9.52 6.67
CA ASP A 7 -11.83 -9.62 8.10
C ASP A 7 -10.46 -9.03 8.42
N ARG A 8 -9.45 -9.32 7.58
CA ARG A 8 -8.09 -8.80 7.75
C ARG A 8 -8.04 -7.29 7.57
N PHE A 9 -8.70 -6.77 6.54
CA PHE A 9 -8.80 -5.34 6.28
C PHE A 9 -9.49 -4.62 7.44
N ALA A 10 -10.65 -5.13 7.88
CA ALA A 10 -11.41 -4.54 8.98
C ALA A 10 -10.63 -4.55 10.30
N THR A 11 -10.09 -5.71 10.69
CA THR A 11 -9.32 -5.87 11.93
C THR A 11 -8.14 -4.91 11.96
N ARG A 12 -7.45 -4.78 10.83
CA ARG A 12 -6.23 -4.00 10.76
C ARG A 12 -6.49 -2.50 10.62
N ALA A 13 -7.47 -2.10 9.83
CA ALA A 13 -7.90 -0.70 9.70
C ALA A 13 -8.38 -0.12 11.03
N ALA A 14 -9.04 -0.93 11.87
CA ALA A 14 -9.45 -0.52 13.22
C ALA A 14 -8.26 -0.16 14.14
N LYS A 15 -7.09 -0.75 13.91
CA LYS A 15 -5.86 -0.49 14.67
C LYS A 15 -4.98 0.58 14.02
N TYR A 16 -4.95 0.61 12.69
CA TYR A 16 -4.07 1.46 11.89
C TYR A 16 -4.88 2.13 10.77
N PRO A 17 -5.40 3.36 10.95
CA PRO A 17 -6.33 3.97 10.00
C PRO A 17 -5.66 4.58 8.76
N ALA A 18 -4.37 4.28 8.52
CA ALA A 18 -3.62 4.73 7.35
C ALA A 18 -2.99 3.56 6.59
N ALA A 19 -2.89 3.73 5.28
CA ALA A 19 -2.08 2.94 4.38
C ALA A 19 -0.98 3.84 3.80
N LEU A 20 0.13 3.24 3.35
CA LEU A 20 1.25 3.95 2.76
C LEU A 20 1.48 3.48 1.32
N MET A 21 1.35 4.40 0.38
CA MET A 21 1.73 4.21 -1.00
C MET A 21 3.24 4.38 -1.15
N ILE A 22 3.91 3.34 -1.62
CA ILE A 22 5.34 3.34 -1.90
C ILE A 22 5.51 3.54 -3.40
N SER A 23 5.86 4.77 -3.79
CA SER A 23 6.14 5.20 -5.16
C SER A 23 7.61 5.66 -5.27
N PRO A 24 8.57 4.74 -5.48
CA PRO A 24 9.99 5.07 -5.53
C PRO A 24 10.33 6.02 -6.69
N LYS A 25 11.12 7.06 -6.42
CA LYS A 25 11.56 8.08 -7.36
C LYS A 25 13.04 8.27 -7.20
N LEU A 26 13.82 7.78 -8.17
CA LEU A 26 15.28 7.70 -8.08
C LEU A 26 15.92 9.02 -7.64
N LEU A 27 15.51 10.14 -8.24
CA LEU A 27 16.08 11.47 -7.96
C LEU A 27 15.66 12.08 -6.61
N HIS A 28 14.64 11.53 -5.96
CA HIS A 28 14.13 12.02 -4.67
C HIS A 28 14.59 11.15 -3.48
N MET A 29 15.24 10.02 -3.77
CA MET A 29 15.72 9.12 -2.73
C MET A 29 16.81 9.77 -1.88
N PRO A 30 16.93 9.42 -0.59
CA PRO A 30 18.07 9.80 0.24
C PRO A 30 19.39 9.40 -0.41
N VAL A 31 20.44 10.21 -0.25
CA VAL A 31 21.76 10.00 -0.88
C VAL A 31 22.35 8.63 -0.53
N LEU A 32 22.17 8.15 0.70
CA LEU A 32 22.63 6.82 1.13
C LEU A 32 21.94 5.65 0.43
N ILE A 33 20.76 5.88 -0.14
CA ILE A 33 20.02 4.90 -0.92
C ILE A 33 20.45 4.96 -2.39
N GLN A 34 20.71 6.14 -2.93
CA GLN A 34 21.11 6.32 -4.33
C GLN A 34 22.43 5.63 -4.70
N ARG A 35 23.27 5.30 -3.72
CA ARG A 35 24.56 4.60 -3.94
C ARG A 35 24.43 3.11 -4.26
N TYR A 36 23.25 2.51 -4.08
CA TYR A 36 23.03 1.11 -4.44
C TYR A 36 22.72 0.97 -5.93
N ASP A 37 23.19 -0.11 -6.56
CA ASP A 37 22.91 -0.39 -7.98
C ASP A 37 21.41 -0.60 -8.25
N ASP A 38 20.70 -1.23 -7.30
CA ASP A 38 19.24 -1.30 -7.24
C ASP A 38 18.77 -0.55 -5.98
N PRO A 39 18.46 0.75 -6.08
CA PRO A 39 18.10 1.57 -4.93
C PRO A 39 16.64 1.39 -4.49
N PHE A 40 15.77 0.81 -5.33
CA PHE A 40 14.34 0.67 -5.04
C PHE A 40 14.09 -0.31 -3.91
N LEU A 41 14.79 -1.46 -3.90
CA LEU A 41 14.62 -2.45 -2.85
C LEU A 41 15.06 -1.96 -1.45
N PRO A 42 16.28 -1.42 -1.24
CA PRO A 42 16.70 -0.93 0.07
C PRO A 42 15.83 0.26 0.53
N PHE A 43 15.39 1.13 -0.39
CA PHE A 43 14.43 2.19 -0.09
C PHE A 43 13.13 1.63 0.50
N SER A 44 12.49 0.71 -0.21
CA SER A 44 11.21 0.14 0.22
C SER A 44 11.33 -0.65 1.51
N LYS A 45 12.41 -1.45 1.67
CA LYS A 45 12.65 -2.19 2.93
C LYS A 45 12.83 -1.26 4.13
N ALA A 46 13.53 -0.13 3.96
CA ALA A 46 13.72 0.84 5.03
C ALA A 46 12.39 1.47 5.46
N ILE A 47 11.55 1.88 4.50
CA ILE A 47 10.20 2.40 4.76
C ILE A 47 9.34 1.35 5.46
N ILE A 48 9.31 0.12 4.93
CA ILE A 48 8.51 -0.98 5.50
C ILE A 48 8.97 -1.28 6.93
N GLY A 49 10.28 -1.38 7.14
CA GLY A 49 10.87 -1.64 8.46
C GLY A 49 10.46 -0.59 9.50
N ALA A 50 10.39 0.67 9.08
CA ALA A 50 10.07 1.80 9.96
C ALA A 50 8.57 1.99 10.23
N THR A 51 7.67 1.46 9.39
CA THR A 51 6.24 1.81 9.41
C THR A 51 5.26 0.65 9.52
N ARG A 52 5.70 -0.61 9.41
CA ARG A 52 4.79 -1.78 9.36
C ARG A 52 3.91 -1.96 10.59
N ASP A 53 4.32 -1.40 11.73
CA ASP A 53 3.58 -1.38 12.99
C ASP A 53 2.66 -0.15 13.12
N LEU A 54 2.55 0.68 12.08
CA LEU A 54 1.76 1.91 12.08
C LEU A 54 0.69 1.96 10.98
N VAL A 55 0.76 1.06 9.99
CA VAL A 55 -0.09 1.11 8.80
C VAL A 55 -0.91 -0.17 8.61
N CYS A 56 -2.11 0.00 8.08
CA CYS A 56 -2.99 -1.09 7.67
C CYS A 56 -2.46 -1.78 6.41
N ALA A 57 -2.06 -1.00 5.40
CA ALA A 57 -1.64 -1.56 4.13
C ALA A 57 -0.46 -0.80 3.52
N TYR A 58 0.26 -1.48 2.63
CA TYR A 58 1.15 -0.87 1.65
C TYR A 58 0.52 -0.95 0.27
N LEU A 59 0.50 0.18 -0.43
CA LEU A 59 0.15 0.23 -1.86
C LEU A 59 1.46 0.30 -2.65
N PHE A 60 1.77 -0.72 -3.42
CA PHE A 60 2.93 -0.73 -4.32
C PHE A 60 2.52 -0.13 -5.66
N ASP A 61 3.02 1.06 -5.97
CA ASP A 61 2.76 1.74 -7.23
C ASP A 61 3.60 1.13 -8.35
N PHE A 62 2.96 0.26 -9.14
CA PHE A 62 3.63 -0.45 -10.21
C PHE A 62 4.30 0.48 -11.22
N ALA A 63 3.69 1.62 -11.55
CA ALA A 63 4.23 2.56 -12.52
C ALA A 63 5.53 3.19 -12.01
N ALA A 64 5.60 3.51 -10.72
CA ALA A 64 6.82 4.01 -10.09
C ALA A 64 7.94 2.96 -10.12
N TYR A 65 7.65 1.72 -9.75
CA TYR A 65 8.64 0.64 -9.82
C TYR A 65 9.08 0.34 -11.26
N PHE A 66 8.15 0.34 -12.22
CA PHE A 66 8.43 0.08 -13.63
C PHE A 66 9.28 1.18 -14.32
N SER A 67 9.45 2.34 -13.69
CA SER A 67 10.22 3.46 -14.24
C SER A 67 11.69 3.14 -14.54
N ILE A 68 12.26 2.10 -13.90
CA ILE A 68 13.61 1.58 -14.18
C ILE A 68 13.58 0.18 -14.83
N GLY A 69 12.43 -0.19 -15.42
CA GLY A 69 12.21 -1.45 -16.12
C GLY A 69 12.15 -2.67 -15.20
N ALA A 70 12.65 -3.81 -15.71
CA ALA A 70 12.57 -5.09 -15.01
C ALA A 70 13.25 -5.08 -13.64
N ALA A 71 14.35 -4.34 -13.48
CA ALA A 71 15.05 -4.22 -12.20
C ALA A 71 14.12 -3.66 -11.11
N GLY A 72 13.31 -2.67 -11.42
CA GLY A 72 12.38 -2.08 -10.47
C GLY A 72 11.19 -3.00 -10.16
N VAL A 73 10.70 -3.77 -11.13
CA VAL A 73 9.67 -4.80 -10.87
C VAL A 73 10.22 -5.91 -9.96
N ILE A 74 11.47 -6.35 -10.16
CA ILE A 74 12.14 -7.31 -9.27
C ILE A 74 12.30 -6.73 -7.86
N ALA A 75 12.67 -5.45 -7.75
CA ALA A 75 12.74 -4.76 -6.46
C ALA A 75 11.36 -4.71 -5.77
N MET A 76 10.28 -4.45 -6.52
CA MET A 76 8.90 -4.46 -6.02
C MET A 76 8.52 -5.85 -5.49
N GLU A 77 8.73 -6.90 -6.27
CA GLU A 77 8.47 -8.30 -5.88
C GLU A 77 9.18 -8.65 -4.56
N ARG A 78 10.47 -8.31 -4.46
CA ARG A 78 11.27 -8.56 -3.26
C ARG A 78 10.82 -7.73 -2.06
N ALA A 79 10.30 -6.52 -2.28
CA ALA A 79 9.73 -5.69 -1.23
C ALA A 79 8.36 -6.22 -0.75
N ILE A 80 7.52 -6.71 -1.66
CA ILE A 80 6.27 -7.41 -1.35
C ILE A 80 6.56 -8.66 -0.50
N ALA A 81 7.49 -9.50 -0.94
CA ALA A 81 7.92 -10.68 -0.20
C ALA A 81 8.43 -10.33 1.21
N TYR A 82 9.10 -9.19 1.38
CA TYR A 82 9.55 -8.70 2.67
C TYR A 82 8.39 -8.33 3.62
N VAL A 83 7.28 -7.79 3.11
CA VAL A 83 6.05 -7.58 3.90
C VAL A 83 5.41 -8.92 4.25
N ILE A 84 5.31 -9.83 3.28
CA ILE A 84 4.67 -11.15 3.44
C ILE A 84 5.38 -11.99 4.51
N GLY A 85 6.72 -11.97 4.51
CA GLY A 85 7.55 -12.70 5.48
C GLY A 85 7.43 -12.22 6.93
N ALA A 86 6.71 -11.14 7.22
CA ALA A 86 6.53 -10.61 8.58
C ALA A 86 5.47 -11.36 9.43
N GLY A 87 4.78 -12.36 8.86
CA GLY A 87 3.79 -13.20 9.56
C GLY A 87 2.34 -12.74 9.39
N ASP A 88 1.41 -13.34 10.14
CA ASP A 88 -0.04 -13.20 9.91
C ASP A 88 -0.61 -11.80 10.25
N ASP A 89 0.00 -11.08 11.21
CA ASP A 89 -0.37 -9.71 11.57
C ASP A 89 0.42 -8.65 10.76
N ARG A 90 0.83 -8.98 9.54
CA ARG A 90 1.49 -8.05 8.63
C ARG A 90 0.52 -7.02 8.03
N PRO A 91 1.02 -5.86 7.55
CA PRO A 91 0.29 -5.02 6.61
C PRO A 91 -0.24 -5.79 5.40
N LEU A 92 -1.43 -5.39 4.95
CA LEU A 92 -1.95 -5.83 3.66
C LEU A 92 -1.08 -5.28 2.53
N VAL A 93 -0.91 -6.08 1.49
CA VAL A 93 -0.17 -5.72 0.27
C VAL A 93 -1.19 -5.49 -0.83
N ILE A 94 -1.18 -4.29 -1.37
CA ILE A 94 -2.07 -3.88 -2.46
C ILE A 94 -1.21 -3.51 -3.66
N LEU A 95 -1.45 -4.13 -4.81
CA LEU A 95 -0.84 -3.69 -6.07
C LEU A 95 -1.65 -2.54 -6.66
N HIS A 96 -1.04 -1.35 -6.74
CA HIS A 96 -1.64 -0.19 -7.38
C HIS A 96 -1.16 -0.10 -8.83
N VAL A 97 -2.05 -0.41 -9.77
CA VAL A 97 -1.79 -0.38 -11.22
C VAL A 97 -3.10 -0.31 -12.01
N PRO A 98 -3.98 0.69 -11.74
CA PRO A 98 -5.39 0.78 -12.16
C PRO A 98 -5.77 -0.15 -13.34
N ILE A 99 -6.00 -1.44 -13.04
CA ILE A 99 -5.93 -2.49 -14.05
C ILE A 99 -7.13 -2.37 -14.99
N ALA A 100 -6.84 -2.28 -16.28
CA ALA A 100 -7.83 -2.12 -17.35
C ALA A 100 -7.90 -3.33 -18.30
N SER A 101 -7.42 -4.50 -17.87
CA SER A 101 -7.43 -5.72 -18.67
C SER A 101 -7.22 -6.96 -17.82
N ASN A 102 -7.94 -8.04 -18.12
CA ASN A 102 -7.77 -9.35 -17.47
C ASN A 102 -6.40 -10.01 -17.76
N ALA A 103 -5.62 -9.47 -18.70
CA ALA A 103 -4.30 -10.00 -19.03
C ALA A 103 -3.31 -9.98 -17.85
N TYR A 104 -3.58 -9.16 -16.81
CA TYR A 104 -2.72 -9.07 -15.62
C TYR A 104 -3.05 -10.11 -14.54
N VAL A 105 -4.09 -10.93 -14.71
CA VAL A 105 -4.47 -11.97 -13.72
C VAL A 105 -3.29 -12.86 -13.32
N PRO A 106 -2.44 -13.37 -14.23
CA PRO A 106 -1.28 -14.19 -13.85
C PRO A 106 -0.29 -13.45 -12.93
N ALA A 107 -0.13 -12.13 -13.11
CA ALA A 107 0.84 -11.34 -12.36
C ALA A 107 0.47 -11.18 -10.88
N VAL A 108 -0.82 -11.26 -10.54
CA VAL A 108 -1.31 -11.05 -9.17
C VAL A 108 -1.56 -12.36 -8.42
N SER A 109 -1.41 -13.50 -9.10
CA SER A 109 -1.61 -14.83 -8.53
C SER A 109 -0.66 -15.14 -7.36
N GLU A 110 -1.02 -16.16 -6.56
CA GLU A 110 -0.18 -16.68 -5.46
C GLU A 110 1.21 -17.14 -5.90
N THR A 111 1.36 -17.55 -7.17
CA THR A 111 2.65 -17.98 -7.75
C THR A 111 3.49 -16.84 -8.31
N ALA A 112 2.98 -15.61 -8.29
CA ALA A 112 3.66 -14.40 -8.76
C ALA A 112 3.80 -13.41 -7.60
N LEU A 113 3.10 -12.28 -7.63
CA LEU A 113 3.24 -11.24 -6.59
C LEU A 113 2.52 -11.58 -5.28
N ALA A 114 1.57 -12.52 -5.27
CA ALA A 114 0.83 -12.96 -4.09
C ALA A 114 0.27 -11.80 -3.23
N VAL A 115 -0.26 -10.77 -3.90
CA VAL A 115 -0.81 -9.59 -3.23
C VAL A 115 -2.16 -9.89 -2.59
N ASP A 116 -2.53 -9.15 -1.53
CA ASP A 116 -3.84 -9.34 -0.88
C ASP A 116 -4.96 -8.62 -1.65
N ALA A 117 -4.63 -7.57 -2.41
CA ALA A 117 -5.58 -6.82 -3.21
C ALA A 117 -4.95 -6.10 -4.40
N VAL A 118 -5.82 -5.64 -5.32
CA VAL A 118 -5.43 -4.83 -6.48
C VAL A 118 -6.33 -3.61 -6.64
N THR A 119 -5.84 -2.60 -7.36
CA THR A 119 -6.69 -1.54 -7.90
C THR A 119 -7.06 -1.80 -9.37
N VAL A 120 -8.33 -1.67 -9.73
CA VAL A 120 -8.85 -1.80 -11.11
C VAL A 120 -9.39 -0.47 -11.60
N SER A 121 -9.23 -0.17 -12.90
CA SER A 121 -9.69 1.10 -13.48
C SER A 121 -11.21 1.23 -13.51
N ASP A 122 -11.92 0.12 -13.68
CA ASP A 122 -13.37 0.05 -13.83
C ASP A 122 -13.93 -1.19 -13.12
N ALA A 123 -15.20 -1.12 -12.74
CA ALA A 123 -15.95 -2.19 -12.12
C ALA A 123 -16.04 -3.46 -12.97
N GLU A 124 -15.96 -3.36 -14.30
CA GLU A 124 -16.05 -4.51 -15.22
C GLU A 124 -14.93 -5.54 -14.98
N PHE A 125 -13.76 -5.09 -14.52
CA PHE A 125 -12.62 -5.97 -14.24
C PHE A 125 -12.70 -6.61 -12.85
N ALA A 126 -13.50 -6.06 -11.94
CA ALA A 126 -13.40 -6.34 -10.51
C ALA A 126 -13.65 -7.82 -10.17
N SER A 127 -14.65 -8.45 -10.79
CA SER A 127 -15.02 -9.84 -10.48
C SER A 127 -13.95 -10.86 -10.85
N VAL A 128 -13.19 -10.61 -11.93
CA VAL A 128 -12.14 -11.53 -12.37
C VAL A 128 -10.96 -11.51 -11.40
N TYR A 129 -10.57 -10.33 -10.94
CA TYR A 129 -9.50 -10.17 -9.95
C TYR A 129 -9.89 -10.69 -8.57
N ASP A 130 -11.14 -10.47 -8.16
CA ASP A 130 -11.67 -11.01 -6.91
C ASP A 130 -11.57 -12.54 -6.86
N ALA A 131 -12.00 -13.20 -7.93
CA ALA A 131 -11.92 -14.65 -8.05
C ALA A 131 -10.47 -15.17 -8.11
N ALA A 132 -9.58 -14.46 -8.80
CA ALA A 132 -8.18 -14.87 -8.95
C ALA A 132 -7.37 -14.72 -7.66
N LEU A 133 -7.66 -13.69 -6.86
CA LEU A 133 -6.94 -13.39 -5.62
C LEU A 133 -7.53 -14.12 -4.41
N ASN A 134 -8.82 -14.46 -4.46
CA ASN A 134 -9.61 -14.70 -3.24
C ASN A 134 -9.38 -13.58 -2.21
N GLY A 135 -9.28 -12.35 -2.71
CA GLY A 135 -8.69 -11.19 -2.04
C GLY A 135 -9.51 -9.91 -2.23
N GLY A 136 -8.88 -8.75 -2.03
CA GLY A 136 -9.52 -7.45 -2.18
C GLY A 136 -9.42 -6.89 -3.59
N VAL A 137 -10.43 -6.13 -4.00
CA VAL A 137 -10.38 -5.32 -5.22
C VAL A 137 -10.88 -3.92 -4.88
N PHE A 138 -10.11 -2.91 -5.27
CA PHE A 138 -10.49 -1.51 -5.15
C PHE A 138 -10.69 -0.91 -6.54
N ILE A 139 -11.88 -0.38 -6.81
CA ILE A 139 -12.21 0.25 -8.09
C ILE A 139 -11.84 1.74 -7.99
N MET A 140 -11.19 2.29 -9.02
CA MET A 140 -10.82 3.71 -9.01
C MET A 140 -12.08 4.59 -8.99
N ASN A 141 -12.24 5.41 -7.95
CA ASN A 141 -13.33 6.38 -7.76
C ASN A 141 -14.78 5.83 -7.83
N ASP A 142 -14.98 4.51 -7.84
CA ASP A 142 -16.30 3.85 -7.82
C ASP A 142 -16.29 2.73 -6.77
N MET A 143 -17.47 2.27 -6.35
CA MET A 143 -17.66 1.16 -5.42
C MET A 143 -18.77 0.23 -5.92
N LYS A 144 -18.61 -1.09 -5.72
CA LYS A 144 -19.65 -2.10 -6.01
C LYS A 144 -19.81 -3.02 -4.81
N ALA A 145 -20.90 -3.80 -4.81
CA ALA A 145 -21.18 -4.76 -3.74
C ALA A 145 -19.99 -5.70 -3.54
N GLY A 146 -19.44 -5.71 -2.32
CA GLY A 146 -18.29 -6.55 -1.95
C GLY A 146 -16.96 -6.15 -2.60
N LYS A 147 -16.86 -4.95 -3.17
CA LYS A 147 -15.63 -4.39 -3.78
C LYS A 147 -15.37 -3.01 -3.20
N GLY A 148 -14.12 -2.71 -2.91
CA GLY A 148 -13.72 -1.42 -2.38
C GLY A 148 -13.64 -0.33 -3.44
N ARG A 149 -13.45 0.91 -2.98
CA ARG A 149 -13.13 2.09 -3.77
C ARG A 149 -11.74 2.58 -3.39
N PHE A 150 -10.93 2.96 -4.38
CA PHE A 150 -9.80 3.85 -4.14
C PHE A 150 -10.18 5.24 -4.66
N ASP A 151 -10.49 6.15 -3.72
CA ASP A 151 -10.72 7.56 -4.01
C ASP A 151 -9.37 8.27 -4.15
N ILE A 152 -9.03 8.65 -5.38
CA ILE A 152 -7.76 9.31 -5.69
C ILE A 152 -7.72 10.72 -5.10
N GLN A 153 -8.84 11.44 -5.16
CA GLN A 153 -8.89 12.85 -4.76
C GLN A 153 -8.86 12.97 -3.23
N GLY A 154 -9.69 12.18 -2.55
CA GLY A 154 -9.70 12.10 -1.09
C GLY A 154 -8.52 11.30 -0.53
N ARG A 155 -7.80 10.56 -1.38
CA ARG A 155 -6.69 9.65 -1.02
C ARG A 155 -7.14 8.65 0.04
N ARG A 156 -8.18 7.88 -0.26
CA ARG A 156 -8.78 6.90 0.68
C ARG A 156 -9.04 5.57 0.03
N LEU A 157 -8.74 4.50 0.76
CA LEU A 157 -9.29 3.19 0.51
C LEU A 157 -10.58 3.06 1.31
N GLU A 158 -11.64 2.64 0.64
CA GLU A 158 -12.93 2.40 1.26
C GLU A 158 -13.36 0.97 0.94
N TYR A 159 -13.78 0.20 1.93
CA TYR A 159 -14.16 -1.19 1.72
C TYR A 159 -15.47 -1.52 2.43
N PRO A 160 -16.50 -2.01 1.72
CA PRO A 160 -17.76 -2.40 2.35
C PRO A 160 -17.59 -3.71 3.11
N PHE A 161 -17.85 -3.69 4.42
CA PHE A 161 -17.74 -4.87 5.28
C PHE A 161 -18.72 -4.78 6.46
N GLY A 162 -19.44 -5.88 6.75
CA GLY A 162 -20.37 -5.94 7.89
C GLY A 162 -21.50 -4.90 7.87
N GLY A 163 -21.92 -4.44 6.68
CA GLY A 163 -22.93 -3.37 6.53
C GLY A 163 -22.40 -1.95 6.76
N GLN A 164 -21.08 -1.78 6.92
CA GLN A 164 -20.41 -0.49 7.08
C GLN A 164 -19.38 -0.28 5.97
N ILE A 165 -18.94 0.97 5.79
CA ILE A 165 -17.79 1.31 4.96
C ILE A 165 -16.60 1.53 5.88
N ILE A 166 -15.55 0.76 5.67
CA ILE A 166 -14.28 0.92 6.39
C ILE A 166 -13.39 1.83 5.56
N GLU A 167 -12.98 2.95 6.13
CA GLU A 167 -12.13 3.95 5.47
C GLU A 167 -10.69 3.89 6.01
N VAL A 168 -9.72 3.99 5.11
CA VAL A 168 -8.28 4.06 5.40
C VAL A 168 -7.67 5.18 4.57
N SER A 169 -6.98 6.13 5.21
CA SER A 169 -6.30 7.22 4.51
C SER A 169 -5.03 6.72 3.83
N VAL A 170 -4.72 7.21 2.63
CA VAL A 170 -3.55 6.80 1.83
C VAL A 170 -2.51 7.91 1.85
N LEU A 171 -1.47 7.71 2.66
CA LEU A 171 -0.26 8.52 2.67
C LEU A 171 0.64 8.11 1.51
N GLY A 172 1.44 9.02 0.97
CA GLY A 172 2.16 8.85 -0.30
C GLY A 172 3.49 9.57 -0.27
N ASP A 173 3.85 10.28 -1.34
CA ASP A 173 5.15 10.96 -1.47
C ASP A 173 5.50 11.84 -0.27
N GLU A 174 4.53 12.58 0.26
CA GLU A 174 4.73 13.45 1.41
C GLU A 174 5.19 12.69 2.67
N ALA A 175 4.83 11.42 2.77
CA ALA A 175 5.26 10.54 3.85
C ALA A 175 6.57 9.83 3.53
N VAL A 176 6.69 9.21 2.35
CA VAL A 176 7.88 8.41 1.99
C VAL A 176 9.15 9.24 1.75
N TYR A 177 8.99 10.54 1.46
CA TYR A 177 10.09 11.51 1.32
C TYR A 177 10.07 12.60 2.41
N ALA A 178 9.44 12.34 3.56
CA ALA A 178 9.36 13.29 4.67
C ALA A 178 10.74 13.72 5.20
N ASP A 179 11.78 12.92 4.97
CA ASP A 179 13.18 13.23 5.27
C ASP A 179 14.07 12.63 4.17
N GLN A 180 15.14 13.34 3.79
CA GLN A 180 16.11 12.92 2.76
C GLN A 180 17.51 12.66 3.32
N ARG A 181 17.69 12.83 4.64
CA ARG A 181 18.95 12.60 5.35
C ARG A 181 19.15 11.12 5.65
N ASP A 182 20.27 10.79 6.28
CA ASP A 182 20.63 9.43 6.68
C ASP A 182 19.62 8.81 7.66
N THR A 183 18.88 9.65 8.38
CA THR A 183 17.80 9.29 9.31
C THR A 183 16.44 9.18 8.64
N PHE A 184 16.36 9.10 7.31
CA PHE A 184 15.07 9.14 6.62
C PHE A 184 14.02 8.14 7.12
N PRO A 185 14.35 6.89 7.55
CA PRO A 185 13.32 5.97 8.02
C PRO A 185 12.61 6.52 9.27
N ASP A 186 13.33 7.23 10.15
CA ASP A 186 12.77 7.88 11.33
C ASP A 186 11.86 9.05 10.94
N GLY A 187 12.24 9.81 9.91
CA GLY A 187 11.41 10.87 9.35
C GLY A 187 10.09 10.36 8.77
N VAL A 188 10.14 9.28 7.99
CA VAL A 188 8.94 8.59 7.45
C VAL A 188 8.06 8.10 8.60
N ARG A 189 8.65 7.44 9.61
CA ARG A 189 7.92 6.97 10.79
C ARG A 189 7.22 8.12 11.51
N ALA A 190 7.96 9.20 11.82
CA ALA A 190 7.43 10.36 12.52
C ALA A 190 6.30 11.03 11.75
N PHE A 191 6.42 11.12 10.41
CA PHE A 191 5.35 11.63 9.56
C PHE A 191 4.10 10.79 9.67
N VAL A 192 4.20 9.46 9.49
CA VAL A 192 3.05 8.55 9.59
C VAL A 192 2.42 8.64 10.99
N GLN A 193 3.22 8.69 12.04
CA GLN A 193 2.72 8.83 13.40
C GLN A 193 1.92 10.13 13.60
N ASN A 194 2.45 11.25 13.12
CA ASN A 194 1.77 12.54 13.24
C ASN A 194 0.50 12.61 12.38
N ALA A 195 0.51 12.01 11.18
CA ALA A 195 -0.65 11.97 10.30
C ALA A 195 -1.79 11.14 10.91
N VAL A 196 -1.47 10.07 11.64
CA VAL A 196 -2.46 9.16 12.23
C VAL A 196 -2.93 9.60 13.61
N TRP A 197 -2.03 10.10 14.48
CA TRP A 197 -2.31 10.38 15.90
C TRP A 197 -2.04 11.84 16.31
N GLY A 198 -1.56 12.69 15.42
CA GLY A 198 -1.12 14.06 15.75
C GLY A 198 -2.25 15.10 15.85
N THR A 199 -3.48 14.75 15.45
CA THR A 199 -4.64 15.66 15.48
C THR A 199 -5.31 15.79 16.85
N ASP A 200 -4.97 14.96 17.83
CA ASP A 200 -5.50 15.02 19.21
C ASP A 200 -4.88 16.13 20.08
N LYS A 201 -3.98 16.96 19.53
CA LYS A 201 -3.42 18.13 20.22
C LYS A 201 -3.97 19.44 19.68
N LYS A 202 -5.30 19.63 19.68
CA LYS A 202 -5.82 21.00 19.87
C LYS A 202 -5.63 21.35 21.35
N ALA A 203 -4.67 22.24 21.60
CA ALA A 203 -4.40 22.80 22.92
C ALA A 203 -5.69 23.31 23.59
N PRO A 204 -5.85 23.17 24.92
CA PRO A 204 -6.92 23.87 25.61
C PRO A 204 -6.73 25.37 25.36
N THR A 205 -7.73 25.99 24.75
CA THR A 205 -7.84 27.45 24.70
C THR A 205 -7.87 27.94 26.14
N SER A 206 -6.77 28.59 26.55
CA SER A 206 -6.66 29.39 27.76
C SER A 206 -7.62 30.56 27.76
#